data_AF-A0A1S2QTZ7-F1
#
_entry.id   AF-A0A1S2QTZ7-F1
#
_cell.length_a   1.000
_cell.length_b   1.000
_cell.length_c   1.000
_cell.angle_alpha   90.00
_cell.angle_beta   90.00
_cell.angle_gamma   90.00
#
_symmetry.space_group_name_H-M   'P 1'
#
loop_
_entity.id
_entity.type
_entity.pdbx_description
1 polymer ?
#
loop_
_entity_poly.entity_id
_entity_poly.type
_entity_poly.pdbx_seq_one_letter_code
_entity_poly.pdbx_strand_id
1 'polypeptide(L)' 'MELEKMKQYLSDNPNPHLLKDVIGFTFAYSEEEFMENYDTNLKQLISMITDFQSWIKEQSVSTKFISVLGM' A
#
# COMPACT_ATOMS: atom_id res chain seq x y z
N MET A 1 -0.31 -6.59 11.96
CA MET A 1 -0.01 -5.18 11.60
C MET A 1 -1.00 -4.76 10.52
N GLU A 2 -1.51 -3.52 10.54
CA GLU A 2 -2.52 -3.02 9.58
C GLU A 2 -2.08 -3.19 8.11
N LEU A 3 -0.81 -2.91 7.82
CA LEU A 3 -0.20 -3.10 6.49
C LEU A 3 -0.25 -4.54 5.97
N GLU A 4 -0.14 -5.54 6.86
CA GLU A 4 -0.21 -6.95 6.45
C GLU A 4 -1.64 -7.33 6.04
N LYS A 5 -2.64 -6.82 6.76
CA LYS A 5 -4.06 -7.00 6.42
C LYS A 5 -4.38 -6.34 5.08
N MET A 6 -3.83 -5.15 4.84
CA MET A 6 -3.98 -4.43 3.58
C MET A 6 -3.35 -5.22 2.41
N LYS A 7 -2.12 -5.72 2.57
CA LYS A 7 -1.46 -6.55 1.55
C LYS A 7 -2.27 -7.81 1.23
N GLN A 8 -2.80 -8.49 2.26
CA GLN A 8 -3.64 -9.67 2.08
C GLN A 8 -4.91 -9.33 1.28
N TYR A 9 -5.62 -8.28 1.68
CA TYR A 9 -6.81 -7.80 0.98
C TYR A 9 -6.54 -7.48 -0.49
N LEU A 10 -5.42 -6.81 -0.80
CA LEU A 10 -5.03 -6.49 -2.18
C LEU A 10 -4.65 -7.75 -2.98
N SER A 11 -4.06 -8.75 -2.33
CA SER A 11 -3.64 -10.01 -2.97
C SER A 11 -4.82 -10.92 -3.33
N ASP A 12 -5.93 -10.80 -2.61
CA ASP A 12 -7.17 -11.53 -2.87
C ASP A 12 -7.97 -10.98 -4.06
N ASN A 13 -7.37 -10.06 -4.83
CA ASN A 13 -7.97 -9.38 -5.97
C ASN A 13 -9.32 -8.74 -5.64
N PRO A 14 -9.32 -7.70 -4.79
CA PRO A 14 -10.54 -7.14 -4.25
C PRO A 14 -11.40 -6.53 -5.37
N ASN A 15 -12.69 -6.37 -5.10
CA ASN A 15 -13.57 -5.65 -6.01
C ASN A 15 -13.05 -4.20 -6.19
N PRO A 16 -12.76 -3.76 -7.42
CA PRO A 16 -12.26 -2.42 -7.70
C PRO A 16 -13.12 -1.29 -7.10
N HIS A 17 -14.44 -1.47 -7.04
CA HIS A 17 -15.37 -0.48 -6.49
C HIS A 17 -15.33 -0.37 -4.95
N LEU A 18 -14.87 -1.41 -4.26
CA LEU A 18 -14.69 -1.43 -2.80
C LEU A 18 -13.26 -1.03 -2.41
N LEU A 19 -12.33 -1.06 -3.36
CA LEU A 19 -10.93 -0.76 -3.11
C LEU A 19 -10.75 0.71 -2.66
N LYS A 20 -11.49 1.66 -3.24
CA LYS A 20 -11.39 3.09 -2.89
C LYS A 20 -11.60 3.38 -1.40
N ASP A 21 -12.44 2.61 -0.72
CA ASP A 21 -12.74 2.78 0.70
C ASP A 21 -11.58 2.31 1.60
N VAL A 22 -10.61 1.58 1.02
CA VAL A 22 -9.46 0.99 1.71
C VAL A 22 -8.16 1.77 1.42
N ILE A 23 -7.91 2.18 0.18
CA ILE A 23 -6.67 2.87 -0.21
C ILE A 23 -6.80 4.39 -0.23
N GLY A 24 -8.02 4.94 -0.32
CA GLY A 24 -8.28 6.37 -0.30
C GLY A 24 -7.61 7.13 -1.46
N PHE A 25 -8.36 7.42 -2.52
CA PHE A 25 -7.87 8.30 -3.58
C PHE A 25 -8.15 9.76 -3.19
N THR A 26 -7.10 10.56 -3.02
CA THR A 26 -7.20 11.99 -2.71
C THR A 26 -7.73 12.83 -3.87
N PHE A 27 -7.72 12.28 -5.09
CA PHE A 27 -8.21 12.91 -6.31
C PHE A 27 -8.97 11.91 -7.17
N ALA A 28 -10.11 12.35 -7.74
CA ALA A 28 -10.93 11.52 -8.63
C ALA A 28 -10.19 11.11 -9.92
N TYR A 29 -9.36 11.99 -10.47
CA TYR A 29 -8.56 11.71 -11.67
C TYR A 29 -7.56 10.56 -11.43
N SER A 30 -6.96 10.49 -10.24
CA SER A 30 -6.08 9.40 -9.85
C SER A 30 -6.82 8.08 -9.64
N GLU A 31 -8.10 8.12 -9.25
CA GLU A 31 -8.95 6.92 -9.20
C GLU A 31 -9.23 6.40 -10.61
N GLU A 32 -9.63 7.27 -11.55
CA GLU A 32 -9.85 6.91 -12.95
C GLU A 32 -8.59 6.30 -13.58
N GLU A 33 -7.44 6.99 -13.47
CA GLU A 33 -6.15 6.50 -13.96
C GLU A 33 -5.74 5.17 -13.29
N PHE A 34 -6.05 5.00 -12.00
CA PHE A 34 -5.77 3.76 -11.29
C PHE A 34 -6.59 2.60 -11.87
N MET A 35 -7.87 2.85 -12.15
CA MET A 35 -8.82 1.85 -12.63
C MET A 35 -8.58 1.46 -14.10
N GLU A 36 -8.10 2.39 -14.93
CA GLU A 36 -7.71 2.10 -16.33
C GLU A 36 -6.60 1.03 -16.43
N ASN A 37 -5.71 0.98 -15.44
CA ASN A 37 -4.60 0.03 -15.39
C ASN A 37 -4.64 -0.82 -14.10
N TYR A 38 -5.85 -1.17 -13.65
CA TYR A 38 -6.11 -1.77 -12.34
C TYR A 38 -5.16 -2.90 -11.95
N ASP A 39 -5.03 -3.95 -12.76
CA ASP A 39 -4.20 -5.12 -12.44
C ASP A 39 -2.71 -4.76 -12.27
N THR A 40 -2.22 -3.84 -13.10
CA THR A 40 -0.84 -3.37 -13.05
C THR A 40 -0.62 -2.52 -11.80
N ASN A 41 -1.52 -1.57 -11.55
CA ASN A 41 -1.43 -0.65 -10.42
C ASN A 41 -1.60 -1.39 -9.08
N LEU A 42 -2.48 -2.39 -9.02
CA LEU A 42 -2.65 -3.26 -7.86
C LEU A 42 -1.36 -4.04 -7.55
N LYS A 43 -0.71 -4.63 -8.56
CA LYS A 43 0.58 -5.32 -8.38
C LYS A 43 1.68 -4.38 -7.92
N GLN A 44 1.76 -3.19 -8.51
CA GLN A 44 2.73 -2.17 -8.10
C GLN A 44 2.52 -1.72 -6.65
N LEU A 45 1.26 -1.52 -6.25
CA LEU A 45 0.92 -1.17 -4.87
C LEU A 45 1.31 -2.28 -3.88
N ILE A 46 1.03 -3.55 -4.21
CA ILE A 46 1.45 -4.70 -3.40
C ILE A 46 2.99 -4.74 -3.26
N SER A 47 3.72 -4.49 -4.35
CA SER A 47 5.19 -4.42 -4.32
C SER A 47 5.67 -3.30 -3.40
N MET A 48 5.12 -2.09 -3.56
CA MET A 48 5.48 -0.93 -2.74
C MET A 48 5.23 -1.18 -1.24
N ILE A 49 4.09 -1.79 -0.88
CA ILE A 49 3.78 -2.18 0.50
C ILE A 49 4.80 -3.20 1.01
N THR A 50 5.15 -4.19 0.20
CA THR A 50 6.12 -5.25 0.56
C THR A 50 7.52 -4.68 0.79
N ASP A 51 7.97 -3.80 -0.10
CA ASP A 51 9.27 -3.14 0.01
C ASP A 51 9.33 -2.25 1.25
N PHE A 52 8.25 -1.50 1.51
CA PHE A 52 8.15 -0.66 2.70
C PHE A 52 8.15 -1.48 4.01
N GLN A 53 7.40 -2.58 4.08
CA GLN A 53 7.43 -3.49 5.22
C GLN A 53 8.83 -4.08 5.46
N SER A 54 9.51 -4.47 4.38
CA SER A 54 10.87 -5.00 4.43
C SER A 54 11.85 -3.94 4.93
N TRP A 55 11.76 -2.73 4.42
CA TRP A 55 12.56 -1.60 4.87
C TRP A 55 12.32 -1.28 6.35
N ILE A 56 11.07 -1.22 6.83
CA ILE A 56 10.78 -1.04 8.26
C ILE A 56 11.44 -2.14 9.09
N LYS A 57 11.34 -3.40 8.65
CA LYS A 57 11.94 -4.54 9.37
C LYS A 57 13.45 -4.41 9.45
N GLU A 58 14.11 -4.05 8.36
CA GLU A 58 15.55 -3.80 8.32
C GLU A 58 15.97 -2.65 9.23
N GLN A 59 15.26 -1.51 9.19
CA GLN A 59 15.53 -0.37 10.06
C GLN A 59 15.29 -0.70 11.53
N SER A 60 14.29 -1.53 11.86
CA SER A 60 13.98 -1.90 13.24
C SER A 60 15.10 -2.71 13.92
N VAL A 61 15.92 -3.41 13.12
CA VAL A 61 17.09 -4.15 13.62
C VAL A 61 18.28 -3.21 13.83
N SER A 62 18.40 -2.14 13.05
CA SER A 62 19.51 -1.18 13.13
C SER A 62 19.26 0.02 14.07
N THR A 63 17.99 0.34 14.37
CA THR A 63 17.59 1.49 15.18
C THR A 63 16.67 1.10 16.34
N LYS A 64 17.02 1.51 17.57
CA LYS A 64 16.16 1.33 18.76
C LYS A 64 14.81 2.07 18.65
N PHE A 65 14.71 3.06 17.77
CA PHE A 65 13.50 3.82 17.48
C PHE A 65 13.50 4.26 16.01
N ILE A 66 12.44 3.91 15.28
CA ILE A 66 12.14 4.51 13.98
C ILE A 66 11.26 5.74 14.26
N SER A 67 11.84 6.93 14.16
CA SER A 67 11.05 8.16 14.10
C SER A 67 10.47 8.29 12.70
N VAL A 68 9.17 8.04 12.55
CA VAL A 68 8.44 8.26 11.29
C VAL A 68 8.19 9.76 11.05
N LEU A 69 8.46 10.62 12.04
CA LEU A 69 8.32 12.07 11.98
C LEU A 69 9.69 12.72 12.20
N GLY A 70 10.57 12.57 11.21
CA GLY A 70 11.75 13.43 11.09
C GLY A 70 11.36 14.74 10.41
N MET A 71 10.68 15.63 11.14
CA MET A 71 10.69 17.08 10.89
C MET A 71 11.41 17.75 12.04
#